data_AF-A0A945TFD3-F1
#
_entry.id   AF-A0A945TFD3-F1
#
_cell.length_a   1.000
_cell.length_b   1.000
_cell.length_c   1.000
_cell.angle_alpha   90.00
_cell.angle_beta   90.00
_cell.angle_gamma   90.00
#
_symmetry.space_group_name_H-M   'P 1'
#
loop_
_entity.id
_entity.type
_entity.pdbx_description
1 polymer ?
#
loop_
_entity_poly.entity_id
_entity_poly.type
_entity_poly.pdbx_seq_one_letter_code
_entity_poly.pdbx_strand_id
1 'polypeptide(L)'
;RMAMMFAAPPEQSFEWSENGVESANKWLRTRLWNTVVDHLSGGAPPTLDIASLSSEQRDLRRLVHETLAKCEDDFGRRLAFNTVVAAVMSLMNRVAKFEDSSGQGRAVVHEALTAAVLIMSPITPHICHTLWQMLGLGDIEIADWLPVDQGALEKSVVELAVQVNGKLRGKVELSPDAEQDEAVRVARLQENVEKYLIDKTIRKIIYVPNKILNFVVS
;
A
#
# COMPACT_ATOMS: atom_id res chain seq x y z
N ARG A 1 10.19 -18.50 -13.44
CA ARG A 1 10.88 -17.22 -13.16
C ARG A 1 10.46 -16.65 -11.81
N MET A 2 9.20 -16.24 -11.63
CA MET A 2 8.69 -15.70 -10.37
C MET A 2 9.06 -16.51 -9.12
N ALA A 3 8.79 -17.83 -9.11
CA ALA A 3 9.08 -18.67 -7.94
C ALA A 3 10.56 -18.60 -7.50
N MET A 4 11.50 -18.63 -8.45
CA MET A 4 12.93 -18.54 -8.17
C MET A 4 13.31 -17.14 -7.65
N MET A 5 12.81 -16.08 -8.30
CA MET A 5 13.08 -14.69 -7.90
C MET A 5 12.41 -14.29 -6.58
N PHE A 6 11.37 -15.02 -6.15
CA PHE A 6 10.67 -14.79 -4.90
C PHE A 6 11.24 -15.60 -3.73
N ALA A 7 11.82 -16.77 -3.99
CA ALA A 7 12.29 -17.69 -2.95
C ALA A 7 13.39 -17.09 -2.07
N ALA A 8 14.36 -16.41 -2.67
CA ALA A 8 15.44 -15.75 -1.94
C ALA A 8 16.05 -14.61 -2.76
N PRO A 9 16.78 -13.68 -2.10
CA PRO A 9 17.65 -12.74 -2.79
C PRO A 9 18.70 -13.45 -3.65
N PRO A 10 19.19 -12.84 -4.75
CA PRO A 10 20.17 -13.46 -5.64
C PRO A 10 21.47 -13.93 -4.96
N GLU A 11 21.88 -13.25 -3.89
CA GLU A 11 23.11 -13.54 -3.13
C GLU A 11 22.96 -14.70 -2.13
N GLN A 12 21.75 -15.22 -1.94
CA GLN A 12 21.45 -16.25 -0.94
C GLN A 12 21.14 -17.60 -1.61
N SER A 13 21.60 -18.68 -1.00
CA SER A 13 21.17 -20.03 -1.37
C SER A 13 19.70 -20.23 -1.02
N PHE A 14 18.95 -20.95 -1.86
CA PHE A 14 17.59 -21.37 -1.54
C PHE A 14 17.40 -22.86 -1.88
N GLU A 15 16.50 -23.50 -1.15
CA GLU A 15 16.09 -24.88 -1.45
C GLU A 15 14.95 -24.88 -2.47
N TRP A 16 15.10 -25.67 -3.52
CA TRP A 16 14.05 -25.82 -4.53
C TRP A 16 12.80 -26.46 -3.92
N SER A 17 11.63 -25.88 -4.23
CA SER A 17 10.34 -26.37 -3.76
C SER A 17 9.31 -26.30 -4.89
N GLU A 18 8.76 -27.45 -5.28
CA GLU A 18 7.67 -27.54 -6.27
C GLU A 18 6.42 -26.79 -5.80
N ASN A 19 6.13 -26.83 -4.48
CA ASN A 19 5.04 -26.07 -3.88
C ASN A 19 5.19 -24.55 -4.09
N GLY A 20 6.43 -24.05 -4.10
CA GLY A 20 6.72 -22.65 -4.41
C GLY A 20 6.38 -22.29 -5.86
N VAL A 21 6.63 -23.21 -6.79
CA VAL A 21 6.28 -23.05 -8.22
C VAL A 21 4.77 -23.05 -8.41
N GLU A 22 4.06 -23.98 -7.79
CA GLU A 22 2.60 -24.06 -7.87
C GLU A 22 1.95 -22.81 -7.26
N SER A 23 2.46 -22.34 -6.12
CA SER A 23 1.96 -21.13 -5.46
C SER A 23 2.15 -19.89 -6.32
N ALA A 24 3.30 -19.73 -6.96
CA ALA A 24 3.56 -18.63 -7.89
C ALA A 24 2.65 -18.70 -9.13
N ASN A 25 2.47 -19.88 -9.72
CA ASN A 25 1.57 -20.07 -10.86
C ASN A 25 0.12 -19.74 -10.49
N LYS A 26 -0.35 -20.25 -9.35
CA LYS A 26 -1.70 -19.98 -8.85
C LYS A 26 -1.90 -18.50 -8.63
N TRP A 27 -0.95 -17.80 -7.99
CA TRP A 27 -1.04 -16.37 -7.77
C TRP A 27 -1.11 -15.57 -9.08
N LEU A 28 -0.26 -15.87 -10.06
CA LEU A 28 -0.30 -15.20 -11.36
C LEU A 28 -1.65 -15.38 -12.05
N ARG A 29 -2.20 -16.60 -12.04
CA ARG A 29 -3.50 -16.90 -12.66
C ARG A 29 -4.65 -16.24 -11.91
N THR A 30 -4.71 -16.36 -10.59
CA THR A 30 -5.91 -15.95 -9.84
C THR A 30 -5.89 -14.52 -9.35
N ARG A 31 -4.71 -13.99 -8.99
CA ARG A 31 -4.60 -12.64 -8.40
C ARG A 31 -4.18 -11.59 -9.40
N LEU A 32 -3.30 -11.91 -10.35
CA LEU A 32 -2.88 -10.94 -11.36
C LEU A 32 -3.82 -10.99 -12.58
N TRP A 33 -3.88 -12.15 -13.26
CA TRP A 33 -4.65 -12.28 -14.50
C TRP A 33 -6.14 -12.07 -14.32
N ASN A 34 -6.79 -12.86 -13.46
CA ASN A 34 -8.25 -12.75 -13.29
C ASN A 34 -8.67 -11.35 -12.83
N THR A 35 -7.93 -10.72 -11.92
CA THR A 35 -8.28 -9.36 -11.47
C THR A 35 -8.22 -8.33 -12.60
N VAL A 36 -7.24 -8.42 -13.51
CA VAL A 36 -7.20 -7.54 -14.70
C VAL A 36 -8.37 -7.84 -15.65
N VAL A 37 -8.64 -9.12 -15.92
CA VAL A 37 -9.77 -9.54 -16.77
C VAL A 37 -11.10 -9.06 -16.21
N ASP A 38 -11.33 -9.28 -14.91
CA ASP A 38 -12.55 -8.90 -14.20
C ASP A 38 -12.72 -7.37 -14.23
N HIS A 39 -11.65 -6.61 -14.00
CA HIS A 39 -11.68 -5.14 -14.09
C HIS A 39 -12.08 -4.64 -15.49
N LEU A 40 -11.52 -5.26 -16.54
CA LEU A 40 -11.79 -4.92 -17.94
C LEU A 40 -13.19 -5.36 -18.39
N SER A 41 -13.79 -6.37 -17.75
CA SER A 41 -15.17 -6.77 -18.01
C SER A 41 -16.19 -5.67 -17.71
N GLY A 42 -15.83 -4.73 -16.82
CA GLY A 42 -16.60 -3.52 -16.53
C GLY A 42 -16.45 -2.40 -17.58
N GLY A 43 -15.76 -2.64 -18.70
CA GLY A 43 -15.48 -1.66 -19.75
C GLY A 43 -14.27 -0.76 -19.44
N ALA A 44 -13.99 0.22 -20.29
CA ALA A 44 -12.91 1.18 -20.02
C ALA A 44 -13.28 2.08 -18.82
N PRO A 45 -12.38 2.27 -17.83
CA PRO A 45 -12.60 3.26 -16.77
C PRO A 45 -12.51 4.69 -17.33
N PRO A 46 -13.14 5.68 -16.68
CA PRO A 46 -12.93 7.08 -17.03
C PRO A 46 -11.51 7.52 -16.66
N THR A 47 -11.11 8.69 -17.15
CA THR A 47 -9.88 9.35 -16.70
C THR A 47 -9.93 9.61 -15.20
N LEU A 48 -8.82 9.33 -14.53
CA LEU A 48 -8.64 9.59 -13.10
C LEU A 48 -8.64 11.09 -12.83
N ASP A 49 -9.55 11.56 -11.98
CA ASP A 49 -9.59 12.92 -11.47
C ASP A 49 -9.00 12.97 -10.07
N ILE A 50 -7.72 13.35 -9.97
CA ILE A 50 -6.95 13.34 -8.74
C ILE A 50 -7.53 14.32 -7.70
N ALA A 51 -8.13 15.42 -8.13
CA ALA A 51 -8.61 16.48 -7.24
C ALA A 51 -9.89 16.09 -6.46
N SER A 52 -10.66 15.13 -6.97
CA SER A 52 -11.95 14.74 -6.41
C SER A 52 -11.93 13.39 -5.69
N LEU A 53 -10.74 12.84 -5.41
CA LEU A 53 -10.62 11.52 -4.79
C LEU A 53 -11.13 11.48 -3.34
N SER A 54 -11.95 10.48 -3.06
CA SER A 54 -12.35 10.12 -1.70
C SER A 54 -11.14 9.73 -0.85
N SER A 55 -11.31 9.64 0.48
CA SER A 55 -10.23 9.17 1.35
C SER A 55 -9.76 7.76 0.97
N GLU A 56 -10.69 6.84 0.71
CA GLU A 56 -10.36 5.45 0.37
C GLU A 56 -9.64 5.34 -0.98
N GLN A 57 -10.08 6.12 -1.97
CA GLN A 57 -9.44 6.22 -3.29
C GLN A 57 -8.02 6.79 -3.16
N ARG A 58 -7.83 7.85 -2.36
CA ARG A 58 -6.50 8.41 -2.06
C ARG A 58 -5.59 7.41 -1.37
N ASP A 59 -6.12 6.61 -0.46
CA ASP A 59 -5.33 5.58 0.23
C ASP A 59 -4.85 4.47 -0.70
N LEU A 60 -5.71 4.00 -1.61
CA LEU A 60 -5.29 3.03 -2.63
C LEU A 60 -4.26 3.66 -3.58
N ARG A 61 -4.52 4.88 -4.08
CA ARG A 61 -3.58 5.59 -4.94
C ARG A 61 -2.23 5.81 -4.27
N ARG A 62 -2.20 6.21 -3.00
CA ARG A 62 -0.96 6.31 -2.21
C ARG A 62 -0.20 5.00 -2.19
N LEU A 63 -0.88 3.88 -1.94
CA LEU A 63 -0.24 2.56 -1.94
C LEU A 63 0.36 2.20 -3.32
N VAL A 64 -0.26 2.62 -4.42
CA VAL A 64 0.32 2.47 -5.77
C VAL A 64 1.67 3.18 -5.86
N HIS A 65 1.72 4.46 -5.47
CA HIS A 65 2.92 5.28 -5.56
C HIS A 65 4.01 4.86 -4.55
N GLU A 66 3.63 4.41 -3.36
CA GLU A 66 4.55 3.77 -2.39
C GLU A 66 5.15 2.48 -2.97
N THR A 67 4.33 1.68 -3.67
CA THR A 67 4.78 0.44 -4.31
C THR A 67 5.74 0.72 -5.47
N LEU A 68 5.45 1.71 -6.31
CA LEU A 68 6.32 2.15 -7.40
C LEU A 68 7.69 2.59 -6.86
N ALA A 69 7.71 3.52 -5.90
CA ALA A 69 8.94 4.04 -5.31
C ALA A 69 9.78 2.92 -4.66
N LYS A 70 9.12 2.01 -3.93
CA LYS A 70 9.80 0.87 -3.31
C LYS A 70 10.40 -0.06 -4.37
N CYS A 71 9.65 -0.39 -5.41
CA CYS A 71 10.10 -1.34 -6.42
C CYS A 71 11.22 -0.75 -7.29
N GLU A 72 11.22 0.56 -7.52
CA GLU A 72 12.33 1.27 -8.18
C GLU A 72 13.65 1.13 -7.39
N ASP A 73 13.65 1.38 -6.07
CA ASP A 73 14.84 1.18 -5.22
C ASP A 73 15.26 -0.30 -5.14
N ASP A 74 14.29 -1.20 -4.98
CA ASP A 74 14.57 -2.64 -4.82
C ASP A 74 15.08 -3.28 -6.12
N PHE A 75 14.58 -2.87 -7.30
CA PHE A 75 15.12 -3.27 -8.59
C PHE A 75 16.50 -2.67 -8.87
N GLY A 76 16.67 -1.37 -8.67
CA GLY A 76 17.89 -0.67 -9.05
C GLY A 76 19.08 -0.98 -8.14
N ARG A 77 18.92 -0.72 -6.83
CA ARG A 77 20.05 -0.72 -5.90
C ARG A 77 20.29 -2.06 -5.22
N ARG A 78 19.22 -2.81 -4.94
CA ARG A 78 19.28 -3.98 -4.04
C ARG A 78 19.16 -5.32 -4.76
N LEU A 79 18.71 -5.32 -6.02
CA LEU A 79 18.33 -6.52 -6.77
C LEU A 79 17.42 -7.46 -5.94
N ALA A 80 16.56 -6.87 -5.10
CA ALA A 80 15.74 -7.58 -4.13
C ALA A 80 14.40 -7.98 -4.74
N PHE A 81 14.43 -8.86 -5.74
CA PHE A 81 13.22 -9.25 -6.49
C PHE A 81 12.13 -9.86 -5.61
N ASN A 82 12.50 -10.53 -4.53
CA ASN A 82 11.55 -11.10 -3.58
C ASN A 82 10.73 -10.02 -2.88
N THR A 83 11.33 -8.88 -2.53
CA THR A 83 10.62 -7.75 -1.91
C THR A 83 9.78 -6.97 -2.91
N VAL A 84 10.20 -6.92 -4.19
CA VAL A 84 9.37 -6.40 -5.29
C VAL A 84 8.08 -7.21 -5.44
N VAL A 85 8.20 -8.54 -5.56
CA VAL A 85 7.02 -9.42 -5.67
C VAL A 85 6.13 -9.26 -4.44
N ALA A 86 6.69 -9.22 -3.23
CA ALA A 86 5.93 -9.02 -2.00
C ALA A 86 5.16 -7.68 -1.98
N ALA A 87 5.78 -6.61 -2.48
CA ALA A 87 5.13 -5.29 -2.58
C ALA A 87 3.93 -5.33 -3.54
N VAL A 88 4.09 -5.93 -4.72
CA VAL A 88 2.99 -6.10 -5.68
C VAL A 88 1.89 -7.00 -5.10
N MET A 89 2.23 -8.09 -4.41
CA MET A 89 1.24 -8.93 -3.72
C MET A 89 0.43 -8.13 -2.69
N SER A 90 1.08 -7.24 -1.94
CA SER A 90 0.39 -6.38 -0.98
C SER A 90 -0.55 -5.38 -1.66
N LEU A 91 -0.10 -4.76 -2.75
CA LEU A 91 -0.95 -3.88 -3.56
C LEU A 91 -2.18 -4.62 -4.08
N MET A 92 -1.99 -5.80 -4.67
CA MET A 92 -3.09 -6.62 -5.20
C MET A 92 -4.05 -7.11 -4.11
N ASN A 93 -3.56 -7.37 -2.90
CA ASN A 93 -4.41 -7.67 -1.75
C ASN A 93 -5.29 -6.48 -1.33
N ARG A 94 -4.79 -5.24 -1.47
CA ARG A 94 -5.59 -4.03 -1.22
C ARG A 94 -6.63 -3.83 -2.32
N VAL A 95 -6.25 -4.00 -3.59
CA VAL A 95 -7.17 -3.96 -4.74
C VAL A 95 -8.31 -4.96 -4.56
N ALA A 96 -8.01 -6.20 -4.15
CA ALA A 96 -9.03 -7.23 -3.94
C ALA A 96 -10.02 -6.93 -2.80
N LYS A 97 -9.72 -5.97 -1.92
CA LYS A 97 -10.58 -5.52 -0.81
C LYS A 97 -11.20 -4.15 -1.06
N PHE A 98 -10.95 -3.54 -2.21
CA PHE A 98 -11.45 -2.22 -2.55
C PHE A 98 -12.82 -2.37 -3.21
N GLU A 99 -13.87 -1.92 -2.54
CA GLU A 99 -15.27 -2.19 -2.93
C GLU A 99 -15.90 -1.06 -3.77
N ASP A 100 -15.21 0.06 -3.92
CA ASP A 100 -15.70 1.20 -4.70
C ASP A 100 -15.68 0.92 -6.21
N SER A 101 -16.87 0.62 -6.72
CA SER A 101 -17.14 0.35 -8.14
C SER A 101 -17.56 1.60 -8.93
N SER A 102 -17.48 2.80 -8.33
CA SER A 102 -17.72 4.07 -9.03
C SER A 102 -16.72 4.29 -10.17
N GLY A 103 -17.01 5.23 -11.07
CA GLY A 103 -16.09 5.58 -12.16
C GLY A 103 -14.68 5.93 -11.66
N GLN A 104 -14.58 6.75 -10.61
CA GLN A 104 -13.28 7.12 -10.02
C GLN A 104 -12.63 5.98 -9.24
N GLY A 105 -13.41 5.17 -8.51
CA GLY A 105 -12.89 3.95 -7.87
C GLY A 105 -12.25 3.00 -8.88
N ARG A 106 -12.91 2.78 -10.01
CA ARG A 106 -12.39 2.00 -11.14
C ARG A 106 -11.16 2.65 -11.78
N ALA A 107 -11.09 3.97 -11.88
CA ALA A 107 -9.92 4.67 -12.42
C ALA A 107 -8.68 4.46 -11.53
N VAL A 108 -8.84 4.51 -10.20
CA VAL A 108 -7.75 4.23 -9.24
C VAL A 108 -7.33 2.75 -9.31
N VAL A 109 -8.27 1.82 -9.40
CA VAL A 109 -7.96 0.39 -9.59
C VAL A 109 -7.19 0.18 -10.90
N HIS A 110 -7.53 0.89 -11.97
CA HIS A 110 -6.82 0.81 -13.23
C HIS A 110 -5.37 1.30 -13.13
N GLU A 111 -5.12 2.42 -12.42
CA GLU A 111 -3.77 2.89 -12.10
C GLU A 111 -2.99 1.83 -11.32
N ALA A 112 -3.61 1.20 -10.31
CA ALA A 112 -2.99 0.14 -9.51
C ALA A 112 -2.62 -1.11 -10.32
N LEU A 113 -3.52 -1.57 -11.20
CA LEU A 113 -3.29 -2.73 -12.06
C LEU A 113 -2.21 -2.45 -13.10
N THR A 114 -2.21 -1.24 -13.66
CA THR A 114 -1.17 -0.79 -14.59
C THR A 114 0.20 -0.83 -13.94
N ALA A 115 0.33 -0.25 -12.74
CA ALA A 115 1.57 -0.31 -11.97
C ALA A 115 1.99 -1.74 -11.63
N ALA A 116 1.05 -2.59 -11.17
CA ALA A 116 1.34 -3.98 -10.84
C ALA A 116 1.87 -4.77 -12.05
N VAL A 117 1.26 -4.62 -13.22
CA VAL A 117 1.69 -5.28 -14.46
C VAL A 117 3.07 -4.79 -14.89
N LEU A 118 3.31 -3.48 -14.85
CA LEU A 118 4.60 -2.88 -15.20
C LEU A 118 5.72 -3.38 -14.29
N ILE A 119 5.52 -3.30 -12.97
CA ILE A 119 6.50 -3.72 -11.96
C ILE A 119 6.82 -5.22 -12.10
N MET A 120 5.82 -6.05 -12.40
CA MET A 120 6.03 -7.50 -12.56
C MET A 120 6.69 -7.87 -13.89
N SER A 121 6.74 -6.97 -14.88
CA SER A 121 7.20 -7.27 -16.24
C SER A 121 8.64 -7.82 -16.33
N PRO A 122 9.63 -7.36 -15.53
CA PRO A 122 10.97 -7.96 -15.58
C PRO A 122 11.00 -9.40 -15.04
N ILE A 123 10.06 -9.75 -14.17
CA ILE A 123 9.97 -11.03 -13.45
C ILE A 123 9.14 -12.04 -14.26
N THR A 124 7.99 -11.61 -14.76
CA THR A 124 7.00 -12.42 -15.50
C THR A 124 6.60 -11.76 -16.83
N PRO A 125 7.54 -11.60 -17.78
CA PRO A 125 7.33 -10.76 -18.97
C PRO A 125 6.16 -11.20 -19.84
N HIS A 126 6.00 -12.51 -20.12
CA HIS A 126 4.99 -12.98 -21.07
C HIS A 126 3.55 -12.70 -20.63
N ILE A 127 3.23 -12.94 -19.35
CA ILE A 127 1.90 -12.63 -18.81
C ILE A 127 1.69 -11.12 -18.76
N CYS A 128 2.72 -10.35 -18.37
CA CYS A 128 2.63 -8.90 -18.32
C CYS A 128 2.45 -8.27 -19.70
N HIS A 129 3.14 -8.77 -20.73
CA HIS A 129 2.97 -8.34 -22.12
C HIS A 129 1.50 -8.46 -22.56
N THR A 130 0.90 -9.64 -22.36
CA THR A 130 -0.52 -9.83 -22.71
C THR A 130 -1.45 -8.94 -21.90
N LEU A 131 -1.25 -8.84 -20.58
CA LEU A 131 -2.10 -8.00 -19.72
C LEU A 131 -1.96 -6.51 -20.05
N TRP A 132 -0.76 -6.05 -20.42
CA TRP A 132 -0.50 -4.67 -20.80
C TRP A 132 -1.21 -4.29 -22.11
N GLN A 133 -1.17 -5.19 -23.10
CA GLN A 133 -1.95 -5.06 -24.33
C GLN A 133 -3.45 -5.03 -24.05
N MET A 134 -3.94 -5.90 -23.15
CA MET A 134 -5.35 -5.93 -22.74
C MET A 134 -5.79 -4.64 -22.03
N LEU A 135 -4.89 -4.01 -21.27
CA LEU A 135 -5.11 -2.70 -20.67
C LEU A 135 -5.09 -1.55 -21.70
N GLY A 136 -4.75 -1.82 -22.96
CA GLY A 136 -4.74 -0.85 -24.05
C GLY A 136 -3.52 0.07 -24.06
N LEU A 137 -2.40 -0.37 -23.48
CA LEU A 137 -1.22 0.47 -23.20
C LEU A 137 -0.07 0.26 -24.20
N GLY A 138 -0.32 -0.43 -25.32
CA GLY A 138 0.67 -0.69 -26.36
C GLY A 138 1.71 -1.75 -25.96
N ASP A 139 2.98 -1.54 -26.32
CA ASP A 139 4.06 -2.51 -26.11
C ASP A 139 4.80 -2.25 -24.80
N ILE A 140 4.83 -3.23 -23.89
CA ILE A 140 5.44 -3.07 -22.56
C ILE A 140 6.97 -2.99 -22.60
N GLU A 141 7.58 -3.55 -23.64
CA GLU A 141 9.04 -3.62 -23.81
C GLU A 141 9.70 -2.25 -24.02
N ILE A 142 8.91 -1.27 -24.48
CA ILE A 142 9.33 0.12 -24.69
C ILE A 142 8.61 1.08 -23.73
N ALA A 143 7.83 0.56 -22.78
CA ALA A 143 7.13 1.38 -21.82
C ALA A 143 8.13 2.01 -20.83
N ASP A 144 7.96 3.30 -20.57
CA ASP A 144 8.69 3.99 -19.52
C ASP A 144 8.24 3.52 -18.13
N TRP A 145 9.14 3.61 -17.16
CA TRP A 145 8.76 3.43 -15.76
C TRP A 145 7.77 4.52 -15.34
N LEU A 146 6.71 4.16 -14.62
CA LEU A 146 5.73 5.14 -14.16
C LEU A 146 6.37 6.08 -13.13
N PRO A 147 6.28 7.41 -13.32
CA PRO A 147 6.83 8.36 -12.37
C PRO A 147 6.04 8.30 -11.05
N VAL A 148 6.76 8.40 -9.94
CA VAL A 148 6.16 8.49 -8.61
C VAL A 148 5.63 9.91 -8.38
N ASP A 149 4.31 10.02 -8.17
CA ASP A 149 3.66 11.26 -7.77
C ASP A 149 3.90 11.53 -6.28
N GLN A 150 4.72 12.54 -5.98
CA GLN A 150 5.04 12.92 -4.60
C GLN A 150 3.80 13.38 -3.82
N GLY A 151 2.82 14.01 -4.47
CA GLY A 151 1.57 14.43 -3.81
C GLY A 151 0.69 13.24 -3.43
N ALA A 152 0.80 12.11 -4.13
CA ALA A 152 0.10 10.87 -3.76
C ALA A 152 0.68 10.25 -2.47
N LEU A 153 1.95 10.49 -2.15
CA LEU A 153 2.62 9.94 -0.98
C LEU A 153 2.24 10.65 0.33
N GLU A 154 1.63 11.83 0.24
CA GLU A 154 1.16 12.57 1.40
C GLU A 154 0.07 11.80 2.13
N LYS A 155 0.27 11.58 3.44
CA LYS A 155 -0.77 11.00 4.28
C LYS A 155 -1.77 12.10 4.62
N SER A 156 -3.04 11.88 4.36
CA SER A 156 -4.09 12.77 4.87
C SER A 156 -4.32 12.58 6.37
N VAL A 157 -4.03 11.36 6.86
CA VAL A 157 -4.25 10.94 8.24
C VAL A 157 -3.17 9.94 8.66
N VAL A 158 -2.69 10.04 9.90
CA VAL A 158 -1.74 9.13 10.54
C VAL A 158 -2.38 8.48 11.77
N GLU A 159 -2.07 7.21 11.98
CA GLU A 159 -2.42 6.51 13.22
C GLU A 159 -1.40 6.87 14.32
N LEU A 160 -1.85 7.55 15.37
CA LEU A 160 -1.06 7.90 16.53
C LEU A 160 -1.39 6.96 17.69
N ALA A 161 -0.39 6.19 18.15
CA ALA A 161 -0.55 5.32 19.30
C ALA A 161 -0.66 6.14 20.59
N VAL A 162 -1.73 5.92 21.36
CA VAL A 162 -1.98 6.60 22.64
C VAL A 162 -1.60 5.70 23.80
N GLN A 163 -0.71 6.19 24.66
CA GLN A 163 -0.20 5.49 25.82
C GLN A 163 -0.49 6.24 27.12
N VAL A 164 -0.60 5.48 28.22
CA VAL A 164 -0.63 6.01 29.58
C VAL A 164 0.39 5.26 30.42
N ASN A 165 1.36 5.98 30.99
CA ASN A 165 2.54 5.42 31.67
C ASN A 165 3.23 4.33 30.83
N GLY A 166 3.39 4.58 29.52
CA GLY A 166 4.08 3.68 28.59
C GLY A 166 3.29 2.46 28.11
N LYS A 167 2.05 2.25 28.58
CA LYS A 167 1.18 1.16 28.14
C LYS A 167 0.20 1.64 27.07
N LEU A 168 0.06 0.92 25.96
CA LEU A 168 -0.88 1.23 24.87
C LEU A 168 -2.34 1.16 25.36
N ARG A 169 -3.07 2.27 25.21
CA ARG A 169 -4.47 2.42 25.65
C ARG A 169 -5.44 2.73 24.52
N GLY A 170 -4.94 3.25 23.40
CA GLY A 170 -5.78 3.56 22.25
C GLY A 170 -4.92 3.91 21.03
N LYS A 171 -5.62 4.20 19.93
CA LYS A 171 -5.04 4.67 18.68
C LYS A 171 -5.99 5.75 18.15
N VAL A 172 -5.46 6.90 17.79
CA VAL A 172 -6.24 7.98 17.19
C VAL A 172 -5.73 8.28 15.79
N GLU A 173 -6.64 8.69 14.93
CA GLU A 173 -6.35 9.09 13.57
C GLU A 173 -6.35 10.62 13.50
N LEU A 174 -5.24 11.21 13.05
CA LEU A 174 -5.01 12.66 13.04
C LEU A 174 -4.34 13.09 11.74
N SER A 175 -4.48 14.36 11.38
CA SER A 175 -3.63 14.95 10.32
C SER A 175 -2.14 14.74 10.65
N PRO A 176 -1.25 14.49 9.68
CA PRO A 176 0.20 14.42 9.96
C PRO A 176 0.77 15.72 10.51
N ASP A 177 0.10 16.84 10.24
CA ASP A 177 0.45 18.18 10.74
C ASP A 177 -0.28 18.51 12.05
N ALA A 178 -0.99 17.55 12.66
CA ALA A 178 -1.71 17.77 13.91
C ALA A 178 -0.74 18.17 15.02
N GLU A 179 -1.03 19.30 15.65
CA GLU A 179 -0.28 19.77 16.80
C GLU A 179 -0.59 18.93 18.05
N GLN A 180 0.29 19.02 19.05
CA GLN A 180 0.14 18.30 20.31
C GLN A 180 -1.25 18.50 20.94
N ASP A 181 -1.78 19.73 20.90
CA ASP A 181 -3.04 20.07 21.56
C ASP A 181 -4.24 19.39 20.91
N GLU A 182 -4.24 19.30 19.58
CA GLU A 182 -5.23 18.53 18.84
C GLU A 182 -5.13 17.04 19.16
N ALA A 183 -3.91 16.49 19.16
CA ALA A 183 -3.68 15.09 19.50
C ALA A 183 -4.17 14.74 20.91
N VAL A 184 -3.92 15.62 21.89
CA VAL A 184 -4.39 15.46 23.27
C VAL A 184 -5.91 15.52 23.34
N ARG A 185 -6.54 16.46 22.63
CA ARG A 185 -7.99 16.62 22.61
C ARG A 185 -8.67 15.35 22.07
N VAL A 186 -8.22 14.85 20.91
CA VAL A 186 -8.82 13.65 20.29
C VAL A 186 -8.55 12.40 21.13
N ALA A 187 -7.34 12.25 21.70
CA ALA A 187 -7.01 11.13 22.56
C ALA A 187 -7.87 11.06 23.83
N ARG A 188 -8.22 12.22 24.43
CA ARG A 188 -9.07 12.27 25.62
C ARG A 188 -10.52 11.88 25.36
N LEU A 189 -11.01 12.02 24.13
CA LEU A 189 -12.37 11.60 23.75
C LEU A 189 -12.51 10.07 23.64
N GLN A 190 -11.40 9.32 23.65
CA GLN A 190 -11.47 7.87 23.69
C GLN A 190 -11.73 7.38 25.12
N GLU A 191 -12.85 6.70 25.30
CA GLU A 191 -13.25 6.07 26.57
C GLU A 191 -12.14 5.19 27.17
N ASN A 192 -11.41 4.47 26.31
CA ASN A 192 -10.29 3.62 26.72
C ASN A 192 -9.07 4.37 27.25
N VAL A 193 -8.91 5.64 26.89
CA VAL A 193 -7.83 6.51 27.38
C VAL A 193 -8.33 7.28 28.60
N GLU A 194 -9.53 7.87 28.52
CA GLU A 194 -10.16 8.67 29.56
C GLU A 194 -10.20 7.94 30.91
N LYS A 195 -10.57 6.65 30.93
CA LYS A 195 -10.60 5.82 32.14
C LYS A 195 -9.27 5.72 32.89
N TYR A 196 -8.15 5.94 32.21
CA TYR A 196 -6.82 5.93 32.82
C TYR A 196 -6.31 7.32 33.20
N LEU A 197 -7.04 8.37 32.82
CA LEU A 197 -6.77 9.77 33.13
C LEU A 197 -7.68 10.29 34.25
N ILE A 198 -8.86 9.70 34.45
CA ILE A 198 -9.80 10.10 35.50
C ILE A 198 -9.16 9.98 36.89
N ASP A 199 -9.40 11.00 37.73
CA ASP A 199 -8.83 11.14 39.08
C ASP A 199 -7.30 11.11 39.16
N LYS A 200 -6.60 11.32 38.04
CA LYS A 200 -5.13 11.37 38.01
C LYS A 200 -4.60 12.74 37.64
N THR A 201 -3.42 13.05 38.16
CA THR A 201 -2.69 14.25 37.78
C THR A 201 -1.76 13.95 36.61
N ILE A 202 -1.94 14.63 35.48
CA ILE A 202 -1.01 14.53 34.35
C ILE A 202 0.26 15.31 34.69
N ARG A 203 1.38 14.59 34.83
CA ARG A 203 2.70 15.15 35.17
C ARG A 203 3.46 15.59 33.93
N LYS A 204 3.31 14.87 32.83
CA LYS A 204 4.00 15.14 31.57
C LYS A 204 3.21 14.56 30.40
N ILE A 205 3.23 15.26 29.28
CA ILE A 205 2.75 14.76 27.99
C ILE A 205 3.97 14.62 27.09
N ILE A 206 4.14 13.46 26.48
CA ILE A 206 5.20 13.20 25.50
C ILE A 206 4.52 12.99 24.16
N TYR A 207 4.72 13.94 23.25
CA TYR A 207 4.23 13.87 21.89
C TYR A 207 5.39 13.68 20.92
N VAL A 208 5.35 12.61 20.14
CA VAL A 208 6.22 12.41 18.99
C VAL A 208 5.32 12.39 17.75
N PRO A 209 5.37 13.44 16.90
CA PRO A 209 4.52 13.55 15.72
C PRO A 209 4.52 12.25 14.89
N ASN A 210 3.35 11.87 14.40
CA ASN A 210 3.14 10.70 13.54
C ASN A 210 3.55 9.35 14.15
N LYS A 211 3.80 9.28 15.47
CA LYS A 211 4.23 8.06 16.15
C LYS A 211 3.48 7.79 17.45
N ILE A 212 3.60 8.68 18.44
CA ILE A 212 3.11 8.37 19.80
C ILE A 212 2.67 9.60 20.58
N LEU A 213 1.64 9.40 21.41
CA LEU A 213 1.23 10.31 22.48
C LEU A 213 1.20 9.55 23.80
N ASN A 214 2.05 9.90 24.75
CA ASN A 214 2.11 9.25 26.05
C ASN A 214 1.78 10.23 27.18
N PHE A 215 0.74 9.90 27.95
CA PHE A 215 0.38 10.60 29.18
C PHE A 215 1.13 9.97 30.37
N VAL A 216 1.97 10.77 31.04
CA VAL A 216 2.58 10.39 32.31
C VAL A 216 1.69 10.89 33.42
N VAL A 217 1.11 9.97 34.19
CA VAL A 217 0.10 10.25 35.21
C VAL A 217 0.52 9.71 36.57
N SER A 218 0.19 10.46 37.63
CA SER A 218 0.31 10.05 39.05
C SER A 218 -1.06 10.00 39.71
#